data_AF-A0A0K6FNC2-F1
#
_entry.id   AF-A0A0K6FNC2-F1
#
_cell.length_a   1.000
_cell.length_b   1.000
_cell.length_c   1.000
_cell.angle_alpha   90.00
_cell.angle_beta   90.00
_cell.angle_gamma   90.00
#
_symmetry.space_group_name_H-M   'P 1'
#
loop_
_entity.id
_entity.type
_entity.pdbx_description
1 polymer ?
#
loop_
_entity_poly.entity_id
_entity_poly.type
_entity_poly.pdbx_seq_one_letter_code
_entity_poly.pdbx_strand_id
1 'polypeptide(L)'
;MIAVLCSENTAVIENLLGILSQGGRAFVIDGGLSYDDVEFLILTLWKDRKSLLLLRSCGLLPGLPALLFVLGEMTILSKSSIIQRPWLALEDIIFRCYIGDTNNLERTILRQLCVYIESYVLNRYRAISIDYEPADKEDPRIVAEAYCTVFTPPMELSLAPIVQLDIATMLFRWVLELLGWQSRGPLVGEDLVPHVIKSAMARLTLEIDREVSGPMIPNRRAFTNRYAGEVFGYTSSLVLQEQIPTSNVKEALVQMFMDFDFHEVAGRVLMLVTRETSNQPPSFDELRTSFRQMNKAFAALPSPSSEQLASIAILWRKVFLNLMYHQQSSLTRTPRGLIGEAMEAWDMLRPPSVKRPPDLFECMNPRCAIRVIYMGSPEACILCEECEKMTYCSPRCQQIHWSLDTSDAHRLKCHQD
;
A
#
# COMPACT_ATOMS: atom_id res chain seq x y z
N MET A 1 -14.90 -12.51 26.60
CA MET A 1 -13.87 -11.45 26.47
C MET A 1 -13.79 -10.93 25.04
N ILE A 2 -13.09 -11.57 24.09
CA ILE A 2 -12.83 -11.03 22.74
C ILE A 2 -14.09 -10.47 22.02
N ALA A 3 -15.18 -11.25 21.94
CA ALA A 3 -16.44 -10.80 21.31
C ALA A 3 -17.14 -9.62 22.02
N VAL A 4 -16.76 -9.31 23.26
CA VAL A 4 -17.21 -8.14 24.03
C VAL A 4 -16.28 -6.94 23.78
N LEU A 5 -14.97 -7.17 23.67
CA LEU A 5 -13.99 -6.13 23.32
C LEU A 5 -14.27 -5.55 21.92
N CYS A 6 -14.72 -6.39 20.97
CA CYS A 6 -15.14 -5.95 19.63
C CYS A 6 -16.50 -5.21 19.58
N SER A 7 -17.13 -4.87 20.70
CA SER A 7 -18.50 -4.31 20.72
C SER A 7 -18.60 -2.79 20.89
N GLU A 8 -17.46 -2.10 21.08
CA GLU A 8 -17.37 -0.64 21.38
C GLU A 8 -18.17 -0.18 22.63
N ASN A 9 -18.74 -1.12 23.39
CA ASN A 9 -19.64 -0.84 24.49
C ASN A 9 -18.86 -0.55 25.79
N THR A 10 -18.54 0.73 25.99
CA THR A 10 -17.77 1.21 27.15
C THR A 10 -18.33 0.74 28.49
N ALA A 11 -19.66 0.63 28.64
CA ALA A 11 -20.27 0.20 29.90
C ALA A 11 -19.94 -1.27 30.26
N VAL A 12 -19.62 -2.11 29.27
CA VAL A 12 -19.17 -3.49 29.54
C VAL A 12 -17.66 -3.52 29.81
N ILE A 13 -16.87 -2.60 29.23
CA ILE A 13 -15.44 -2.45 29.53
C ILE A 13 -15.23 -1.87 30.94
N GLU A 14 -15.97 -0.83 31.31
CA GLU A 14 -16.03 -0.25 32.66
C GLU A 14 -16.32 -1.36 33.70
N ASN A 15 -17.31 -2.22 33.43
CA ASN A 15 -17.65 -3.36 34.30
C ASN A 15 -16.55 -4.46 34.32
N LEU A 16 -15.93 -4.79 33.18
CA LEU A 16 -14.83 -5.76 33.10
C LEU A 16 -13.56 -5.31 33.85
N LEU A 17 -13.28 -4.01 33.87
CA LEU A 17 -12.15 -3.42 34.61
C LEU A 17 -12.51 -3.05 36.07
N GLY A 18 -13.76 -3.26 36.48
CA GLY A 18 -14.26 -2.92 37.82
C GLY A 18 -14.24 -1.41 38.11
N ILE A 19 -14.34 -0.56 37.08
CA ILE A 19 -14.24 0.90 37.20
C ILE A 19 -15.54 1.48 37.75
N LEU A 20 -15.45 2.18 38.88
CA LEU A 20 -16.57 2.98 39.40
C LEU A 20 -16.56 4.39 38.78
N SER A 21 -17.70 4.80 38.22
CA SER A 21 -17.91 6.07 37.53
C SER A 21 -17.75 7.34 38.39
N GLN A 22 -17.52 7.19 39.70
CA GLN A 22 -17.21 8.26 40.65
C GLN A 22 -15.75 8.27 41.12
N GLY A 23 -14.96 7.22 40.82
CA GLY A 23 -13.65 6.99 41.42
C GLY A 23 -12.45 7.13 40.49
N GLY A 24 -12.62 6.94 39.17
CA GLY A 24 -11.54 7.09 38.19
C GLY A 24 -10.37 6.09 38.35
N ARG A 25 -10.67 4.88 38.86
CA ARG A 25 -9.70 3.81 39.10
C ARG A 25 -10.19 2.49 38.53
N ALA A 26 -9.27 1.67 38.00
CA ALA A 26 -9.53 0.27 37.67
C ALA A 26 -9.11 -0.65 38.82
N PHE A 27 -9.70 -1.84 38.89
CA PHE A 27 -9.42 -2.84 39.93
C PHE A 27 -9.62 -2.27 41.35
N VAL A 28 -10.81 -1.71 41.62
CA VAL A 28 -11.15 -0.89 42.80
C VAL A 28 -11.00 -1.60 44.17
N ILE A 29 -10.64 -2.89 44.22
CA ILE A 29 -10.31 -3.61 45.45
C ILE A 29 -8.89 -3.24 45.89
N ASP A 30 -8.78 -2.44 46.95
CA ASP A 30 -7.56 -2.03 47.66
C ASP A 30 -6.38 -1.56 46.79
N GLY A 31 -6.40 -0.26 46.44
CA GLY A 31 -5.23 0.42 45.88
C GLY A 31 -5.07 0.32 44.35
N GLY A 32 -6.10 -0.11 43.63
CA GLY A 32 -6.11 -0.19 42.16
C GLY A 32 -5.76 1.14 41.45
N LEU A 33 -5.15 0.98 40.27
CA LEU A 33 -4.58 2.05 39.43
C LEU A 33 -5.55 3.22 39.22
N SER A 34 -5.06 4.45 39.39
CA SER A 34 -5.70 5.70 38.98
C SER A 34 -5.18 6.19 37.62
N TYR A 35 -5.81 7.23 37.05
CA TYR A 35 -5.34 7.82 35.80
C TYR A 35 -3.92 8.43 35.91
N ASP A 36 -3.54 8.95 37.07
CA ASP A 36 -2.20 9.48 37.33
C ASP A 36 -1.14 8.36 37.31
N ASP A 37 -1.49 7.19 37.87
CA ASP A 37 -0.63 5.99 37.82
C ASP A 37 -0.49 5.47 36.37
N VAL A 38 -1.56 5.55 35.57
CA VAL A 38 -1.56 5.14 34.16
C VAL A 38 -0.64 6.04 33.33
N GLU A 39 -0.71 7.36 33.50
CA GLU A 39 0.21 8.29 32.83
C GLU A 39 1.66 8.04 33.26
N PHE A 40 1.91 7.88 34.57
CA PHE A 40 3.23 7.56 35.09
C PHE A 40 3.81 6.24 34.53
N LEU A 41 2.99 5.20 34.42
CA LEU A 41 3.40 3.91 33.86
C LEU A 41 3.69 3.99 32.36
N ILE A 42 2.85 4.69 31.58
CA ILE A 42 3.08 4.92 30.14
C ILE A 42 4.39 5.71 29.94
N LEU A 43 4.60 6.79 30.68
CA LEU A 43 5.81 7.62 30.56
C LEU A 43 7.08 6.90 31.05
N THR A 44 6.96 5.98 32.02
CA THR A 44 8.06 5.10 32.45
C THR A 44 8.40 4.07 31.37
N LEU A 45 7.42 3.31 30.89
CA LEU A 45 7.60 2.34 29.79
C LEU A 45 8.16 3.01 28.52
N TRP A 46 7.78 4.26 28.26
CA TRP A 46 8.26 5.01 27.10
C TRP A 46 9.70 5.48 27.27
N LYS A 47 10.15 5.84 28.47
CA LYS A 47 11.58 6.14 28.73
C LYS A 47 12.46 4.92 28.45
N ASP A 48 12.02 3.75 28.89
CA ASP A 48 12.73 2.48 28.68
C ASP A 48 12.42 1.78 27.33
N ARG A 49 11.78 2.48 26.38
CA ARG A 49 11.23 1.92 25.12
C ARG A 49 12.19 1.08 24.29
N LYS A 50 13.49 1.41 24.30
CA LYS A 50 14.53 0.65 23.59
C LYS A 50 14.65 -0.79 24.09
N SER A 51 14.51 -1.01 25.40
CA SER A 51 14.65 -2.32 26.02
C SER A 51 13.46 -3.24 25.70
N LEU A 52 12.28 -2.69 25.37
CA LEU A 52 11.04 -3.46 25.24
C LEU A 52 11.12 -4.54 24.14
N LEU A 53 11.73 -4.25 22.99
CA LEU A 53 11.88 -5.22 21.90
C LEU A 53 12.75 -6.41 22.30
N LEU A 54 13.92 -6.15 22.91
CA LEU A 54 14.85 -7.18 23.37
C LEU A 54 14.25 -8.00 24.52
N LEU A 55 13.62 -7.35 25.50
CA LEU A 55 12.98 -8.04 26.61
C LEU A 55 11.75 -8.86 26.14
N ARG A 56 11.06 -8.44 25.06
CA ARG A 56 9.99 -9.23 24.43
C ARG A 56 10.52 -10.44 23.66
N SER A 57 11.59 -10.30 22.88
CA SER A 57 12.17 -11.44 22.13
C SER A 57 12.87 -12.46 23.05
N CYS A 58 13.35 -12.03 24.22
CA CYS A 58 13.79 -12.92 25.29
C CYS A 58 12.64 -13.53 26.12
N GLY A 59 11.37 -13.26 25.81
CA GLY A 59 10.21 -13.77 26.53
C GLY A 59 10.03 -13.23 27.96
N LEU A 60 10.73 -12.16 28.34
CA LEU A 60 10.77 -11.61 29.70
C LEU A 60 9.60 -10.66 30.03
N LEU A 61 8.83 -10.23 29.02
CA LEU A 61 7.67 -9.35 29.18
C LEU A 61 6.35 -9.99 28.69
N PRO A 62 6.00 -11.23 29.13
CA PRO A 62 4.86 -11.96 28.60
C PRO A 62 3.52 -11.24 28.82
N GLY A 63 3.35 -10.58 29.97
CA GLY A 63 2.14 -9.83 30.31
C GLY A 63 2.00 -8.44 29.66
N LEU A 64 3.01 -7.96 28.92
CA LEU A 64 3.01 -6.60 28.38
C LEU A 64 1.79 -6.28 27.49
N PRO A 65 1.35 -7.13 26.53
CA PRO A 65 0.16 -6.84 25.71
C PRO A 65 -1.11 -6.63 26.55
N ALA A 66 -1.27 -7.38 27.65
CA ALA A 66 -2.40 -7.24 28.56
C ALA A 66 -2.31 -5.95 29.40
N LEU A 67 -1.11 -5.58 29.84
CA LEU A 67 -0.87 -4.29 30.52
C LEU A 67 -1.17 -3.11 29.59
N LEU A 68 -0.71 -3.14 28.34
CA LEU A 68 -0.97 -2.06 27.37
C LEU A 68 -2.44 -1.93 27.02
N PHE A 69 -3.19 -3.04 26.99
CA PHE A 69 -4.65 -3.00 26.90
C PHE A 69 -5.29 -2.28 28.10
N VAL A 70 -4.92 -2.63 29.33
CA VAL A 70 -5.43 -1.95 30.54
C VAL A 70 -5.09 -0.46 30.55
N LEU A 71 -3.83 -0.10 30.25
CA LEU A 71 -3.39 1.30 30.18
C LEU A 71 -4.15 2.06 29.08
N GLY A 72 -4.37 1.45 27.92
CA GLY A 72 -5.15 2.01 26.82
C GLY A 72 -6.59 2.30 27.22
N GLU A 73 -7.34 1.28 27.67
CA GLU A 73 -8.74 1.45 28.09
C GLU A 73 -8.89 2.46 29.24
N MET A 74 -7.99 2.48 30.21
CA MET A 74 -8.00 3.52 31.25
C MET A 74 -7.75 4.92 30.70
N THR A 75 -6.82 5.08 29.74
CA THR A 75 -6.59 6.38 29.09
C THR A 75 -7.82 6.84 28.30
N ILE A 76 -8.54 5.92 27.64
CA ILE A 76 -9.83 6.17 26.96
C ILE A 76 -10.91 6.62 27.96
N LEU A 77 -11.09 5.86 29.03
CA LEU A 77 -12.15 6.08 30.01
C LEU A 77 -11.91 7.30 30.92
N SER A 78 -10.67 7.80 31.00
CA SER A 78 -10.31 9.04 31.72
C SER A 78 -11.15 10.25 31.31
N LYS A 79 -11.59 10.31 30.04
CA LYS A 79 -12.31 11.44 29.43
C LYS A 79 -11.57 12.79 29.61
N SER A 80 -10.26 12.74 29.86
CA SER A 80 -9.45 13.94 30.04
C SER A 80 -9.47 14.78 28.77
N SER A 81 -9.93 16.03 28.88
CA SER A 81 -9.85 17.02 27.80
C SER A 81 -8.42 17.52 27.55
N ILE A 82 -7.46 17.08 28.38
CA ILE A 82 -6.07 17.51 28.34
C ILE A 82 -5.29 16.58 27.40
N ILE A 83 -4.99 17.08 26.20
CA ILE A 83 -4.29 16.37 25.13
C ILE A 83 -2.76 16.39 25.39
N GLN A 84 -2.29 15.88 26.54
CA GLN A 84 -0.89 16.02 27.00
C GLN A 84 0.01 14.79 26.72
N ARG A 85 -0.05 14.30 25.47
CA ARG A 85 0.87 13.30 24.86
C ARG A 85 0.94 11.83 25.36
N PRO A 86 0.25 11.28 26.41
CA PRO A 86 0.45 9.88 26.78
C PRO A 86 0.07 8.91 25.65
N TRP A 87 -0.89 9.30 24.82
CA TRP A 87 -1.35 8.57 23.63
C TRP A 87 -0.23 8.17 22.66
N LEU A 88 0.70 9.09 22.35
CA LEU A 88 1.75 8.87 21.34
C LEU A 88 2.92 8.07 21.94
N ALA A 89 3.16 8.23 23.24
CA ALA A 89 4.07 7.37 23.99
C ALA A 89 3.54 5.93 24.08
N LEU A 90 2.25 5.75 24.38
CA LEU A 90 1.55 4.47 24.40
C LEU A 90 1.53 3.81 23.02
N GLU A 91 1.29 4.58 21.96
CA GLU A 91 1.27 4.08 20.58
C GLU A 91 2.66 3.57 20.12
N ASP A 92 3.74 4.29 20.39
CA ASP A 92 5.11 3.82 20.15
C ASP A 92 5.43 2.52 20.93
N ILE A 93 5.01 2.44 22.20
CA ILE A 93 5.12 1.20 23.00
C ILE A 93 4.29 0.07 22.39
N ILE A 94 3.07 0.33 21.93
CA ILE A 94 2.20 -0.68 21.29
C ILE A 94 2.80 -1.15 19.97
N PHE A 95 3.34 -0.26 19.13
CA PHE A 95 4.00 -0.67 17.87
C PHE A 95 5.24 -1.52 18.13
N ARG A 96 6.09 -1.16 19.11
CA ARG A 96 7.22 -1.98 19.57
C ARG A 96 6.75 -3.36 20.06
N CYS A 97 5.66 -3.40 20.82
CA CYS A 97 5.06 -4.66 21.27
C CYS A 97 4.51 -5.48 20.08
N TYR A 98 3.85 -4.83 19.10
CA TYR A 98 3.25 -5.47 17.93
C TYR A 98 4.28 -6.16 17.03
N ILE A 99 5.40 -5.49 16.75
CA ILE A 99 6.47 -6.05 15.90
C ILE A 99 7.40 -7.02 16.65
N GLY A 100 7.32 -7.06 17.97
CA GLY A 100 8.03 -8.04 18.78
C GLY A 100 7.48 -9.45 18.64
N ASP A 101 8.06 -10.38 19.40
CA ASP A 101 7.48 -11.71 19.62
C ASP A 101 6.16 -11.55 20.38
N THR A 102 5.04 -11.60 19.67
CA THR A 102 3.69 -11.32 20.16
C THR A 102 2.69 -12.08 19.29
N ASN A 103 1.77 -12.79 19.93
CA ASN A 103 0.95 -13.79 19.25
C ASN A 103 -0.23 -13.17 18.48
N ASN A 104 -0.88 -13.96 17.63
CA ASN A 104 -1.92 -13.49 16.72
C ASN A 104 -3.16 -12.90 17.42
N LEU A 105 -3.48 -13.37 18.64
CA LEU A 105 -4.57 -12.81 19.45
C LEU A 105 -4.16 -11.47 20.06
N GLU A 106 -2.94 -11.38 20.62
CA GLU A 106 -2.38 -10.14 21.17
C GLU A 106 -2.27 -9.06 20.08
N ARG A 107 -1.71 -9.40 18.90
CA ARG A 107 -1.67 -8.49 17.74
C ARG A 107 -3.06 -8.01 17.32
N THR A 108 -4.11 -8.83 17.45
CA THR A 108 -5.47 -8.40 17.13
C THR A 108 -5.95 -7.30 18.09
N ILE A 109 -5.69 -7.43 19.39
CA ILE A 109 -6.05 -6.44 20.42
C ILE A 109 -5.20 -5.17 20.28
N LEU A 110 -3.87 -5.31 20.15
CA LEU A 110 -2.95 -4.18 19.98
C LEU A 110 -3.29 -3.35 18.74
N ARG A 111 -3.64 -3.99 17.62
CA ARG A 111 -4.14 -3.29 16.42
C ARG A 111 -5.41 -2.48 16.70
N GLN A 112 -6.36 -3.00 17.47
CA GLN A 112 -7.60 -2.27 17.78
C GLN A 112 -7.31 -0.99 18.57
N LEU A 113 -6.35 -1.03 19.49
CA LEU A 113 -5.90 0.14 20.25
C LEU A 113 -5.22 1.19 19.35
N CYS A 114 -4.28 0.81 18.48
CA CYS A 114 -3.69 1.75 17.50
C CYS A 114 -4.75 2.40 16.61
N VAL A 115 -5.65 1.60 16.04
CA VAL A 115 -6.73 2.12 15.16
C VAL A 115 -7.64 3.09 15.93
N TYR A 116 -7.89 2.87 17.22
CA TYR A 116 -8.61 3.82 18.06
C TYR A 116 -7.81 5.13 18.26
N ILE A 117 -6.53 5.05 18.60
CA ILE A 117 -5.67 6.23 18.85
C ILE A 117 -5.58 7.12 17.61
N GLU A 118 -5.23 6.54 16.45
CA GLU A 118 -5.16 7.25 15.17
C GLU A 118 -6.51 7.87 14.79
N SER A 119 -7.60 7.10 14.81
CA SER A 119 -8.91 7.57 14.31
C SER A 119 -9.61 8.56 15.25
N TYR A 120 -9.51 8.38 16.57
CA TYR A 120 -10.25 9.18 17.56
C TYR A 120 -9.43 10.34 18.13
N VAL A 121 -8.12 10.16 18.32
CA VAL A 121 -7.24 11.18 18.91
C VAL A 121 -6.54 11.98 17.82
N LEU A 122 -5.69 11.35 17.00
CA LEU A 122 -4.80 12.09 16.09
C LEU A 122 -5.57 12.82 14.99
N ASN A 123 -6.47 12.12 14.31
CA ASN A 123 -7.31 12.70 13.25
C ASN A 123 -8.27 13.80 13.76
N ARG A 124 -8.64 13.78 15.05
CA ARG A 124 -9.52 14.77 15.68
C ARG A 124 -8.78 16.04 16.08
N TYR A 125 -7.54 15.92 16.53
CA TYR A 125 -6.79 17.04 17.12
C TYR A 125 -5.71 17.64 16.19
N ARG A 126 -5.30 16.95 15.11
CA ARG A 126 -4.54 17.45 13.93
C ARG A 126 -3.20 18.18 14.14
N ALA A 127 -2.81 18.49 15.37
CA ALA A 127 -1.69 19.37 15.70
C ALA A 127 -0.77 18.81 16.80
N ILE A 128 -0.93 17.54 17.17
CA ILE A 128 -0.05 16.87 18.13
C ILE A 128 1.19 16.36 17.39
N SER A 129 2.15 17.25 17.12
CA SER A 129 3.50 16.79 16.75
C SER A 129 4.06 15.97 17.92
N ILE A 130 4.61 14.79 17.65
CA ILE A 130 5.62 14.23 18.56
C ILE A 130 6.89 15.04 18.30
N ASP A 131 7.54 15.55 19.34
CA ASP A 131 8.98 15.81 19.26
C ASP A 131 9.65 14.44 19.40
N TYR A 132 9.68 13.65 18.33
CA TYR A 132 10.18 12.27 18.42
C TYR A 132 11.70 12.29 18.48
N GLU A 133 12.23 12.29 19.70
CA GLU A 133 13.62 11.98 19.97
C GLU A 133 13.76 10.43 20.07
N PRO A 134 14.58 9.78 19.23
CA PRO A 134 14.95 8.37 19.43
C PRO A 134 15.60 8.15 20.81
N ALA A 135 15.44 6.95 21.39
CA ALA A 135 16.03 6.70 22.72
C ALA A 135 17.56 6.79 22.70
N ASP A 136 18.18 6.35 21.60
CA ASP A 136 19.52 6.73 21.16
C ASP A 136 19.66 6.44 19.65
N LYS A 137 20.88 6.47 19.10
CA LYS A 137 21.14 6.26 17.67
C LYS A 137 20.89 4.83 17.16
N GLU A 138 20.90 3.84 18.03
CA GLU A 138 20.65 2.44 17.65
C GLU A 138 19.16 2.06 17.75
N ASP A 139 18.38 2.82 18.53
CA ASP A 139 16.95 2.57 18.74
C ASP A 139 16.14 2.51 17.41
N PRO A 140 16.30 3.43 16.44
CA PRO A 140 15.64 3.32 15.13
C PRO A 140 16.07 2.09 14.33
N ARG A 141 17.35 1.68 14.45
CA ARG A 141 17.87 0.50 13.74
C ARG A 141 17.22 -0.78 14.24
N ILE A 142 17.22 -0.97 15.57
CA ILE A 142 16.61 -2.13 16.23
C ILE A 142 15.12 -2.24 15.87
N VAL A 143 14.40 -1.12 15.81
CA VAL A 143 12.99 -1.11 15.40
C VAL A 143 12.82 -1.44 13.92
N ALA A 144 13.63 -0.86 13.03
CA ALA A 144 13.56 -1.12 11.59
C ALA A 144 13.93 -2.57 11.24
N GLU A 145 14.92 -3.16 11.93
CA GLU A 145 15.30 -4.57 11.80
C GLU A 145 14.18 -5.51 12.29
N ALA A 146 13.54 -5.19 13.43
CA ALA A 146 12.38 -5.93 13.94
C ALA A 146 11.16 -5.83 12.99
N TYR A 147 10.89 -4.65 12.42
CA TYR A 147 9.88 -4.45 11.39
C TYR A 147 10.16 -5.31 10.15
N CYS A 148 11.39 -5.26 9.62
CA CYS A 148 11.77 -6.09 8.47
C CYS A 148 11.64 -7.59 8.76
N THR A 149 11.90 -8.02 10.00
CA THR A 149 11.72 -9.42 10.43
C THR A 149 10.25 -9.86 10.35
N VAL A 150 9.30 -9.02 10.82
CA VAL A 150 7.85 -9.32 10.77
C VAL A 150 7.29 -9.38 9.35
N PHE A 151 7.86 -8.60 8.44
CA PHE A 151 7.42 -8.46 7.06
C PHE A 151 8.36 -9.14 6.05
N THR A 152 9.22 -10.06 6.52
CA THR A 152 10.20 -10.76 5.68
C THR A 152 9.51 -11.60 4.57
N PRO A 153 9.92 -11.46 3.29
CA PRO A 153 9.41 -12.30 2.21
C PRO A 153 9.97 -13.73 2.28
N PRO A 154 9.18 -14.77 1.90
CA PRO A 154 7.76 -14.72 1.55
C PRO A 154 6.88 -14.65 2.80
N MET A 155 5.97 -13.67 2.86
CA MET A 155 5.00 -13.59 3.95
C MET A 155 3.94 -14.68 3.83
N GLU A 156 3.54 -15.29 4.95
CA GLU A 156 2.41 -16.22 4.96
C GLU A 156 1.07 -15.50 4.75
N LEU A 157 0.18 -16.08 3.92
CA LEU A 157 -1.21 -15.66 3.79
C LEU A 157 -2.00 -15.74 5.10
N SER A 158 -1.52 -16.53 6.07
CA SER A 158 -2.05 -16.61 7.44
C SER A 158 -2.00 -15.26 8.18
N LEU A 159 -1.02 -14.40 7.85
CA LEU A 159 -0.76 -13.12 8.51
C LEU A 159 -1.65 -11.98 7.98
N ALA A 160 -2.10 -12.05 6.72
CA ALA A 160 -2.95 -11.02 6.10
C ALA A 160 -4.23 -10.63 6.89
N PRO A 161 -4.99 -11.56 7.52
CA PRO A 161 -6.12 -11.20 8.38
C PRO A 161 -5.73 -10.59 9.74
N ILE A 162 -4.50 -10.78 10.21
CA ILE A 162 -4.00 -10.29 11.51
C ILE A 162 -3.37 -8.90 11.32
N VAL A 163 -2.40 -8.82 10.40
CA VAL A 163 -1.68 -7.61 10.02
C VAL A 163 -2.44 -6.94 8.88
N GLN A 164 -3.57 -6.32 9.21
CA GLN A 164 -4.43 -5.65 8.21
C GLN A 164 -3.79 -4.34 7.70
N LEU A 165 -4.33 -3.76 6.63
CA LEU A 165 -3.66 -2.63 5.95
C LEU A 165 -3.59 -1.35 6.80
N ASP A 166 -4.51 -1.15 7.74
CA ASP A 166 -4.48 -0.02 8.66
C ASP A 166 -3.21 -0.03 9.53
N ILE A 167 -2.95 -1.12 10.26
CA ILE A 167 -1.74 -1.27 11.06
C ILE A 167 -0.47 -1.38 10.19
N ALA A 168 -0.57 -1.91 8.97
CA ALA A 168 0.56 -1.94 8.03
C ALA A 168 0.96 -0.56 7.52
N THR A 169 -0.02 0.34 7.28
CA THR A 169 0.23 1.77 7.04
C THR A 169 0.91 2.41 8.26
N MET A 170 0.30 2.27 9.45
CA MET A 170 0.77 2.93 10.67
C MET A 170 2.22 2.54 11.00
N LEU A 171 2.53 1.25 10.99
CA LEU A 171 3.89 0.74 11.25
C LEU A 171 4.91 1.22 10.21
N PHE A 172 4.53 1.28 8.92
CA PHE A 172 5.44 1.76 7.87
C PHE A 172 5.77 3.25 8.03
N ARG A 173 4.76 4.09 8.30
CA ARG A 173 4.97 5.52 8.59
C ARG A 173 5.84 5.71 9.83
N TRP A 174 5.49 5.06 10.93
CA TRP A 174 6.21 5.15 12.21
C TRP A 174 7.68 4.76 12.06
N VAL A 175 8.00 3.64 11.40
CA VAL A 175 9.40 3.25 11.15
C VAL A 175 10.15 4.32 10.36
N LEU A 176 9.55 4.91 9.32
CA LEU A 176 10.19 6.02 8.59
C LEU A 176 10.37 7.27 9.48
N GLU A 177 9.50 7.51 10.45
CA GLU A 177 9.62 8.61 11.41
C GLU A 177 10.75 8.39 12.42
N LEU A 178 10.98 7.15 12.86
CA LEU A 178 12.15 6.80 13.67
C LEU A 178 13.47 6.98 12.91
N LEU A 179 13.50 6.59 11.64
CA LEU A 179 14.65 6.83 10.74
C LEU A 179 14.80 8.31 10.39
N GLY A 180 13.78 9.14 10.68
CA GLY A 180 13.84 10.59 10.63
C GLY A 180 13.30 11.25 9.35
N TRP A 181 12.35 10.66 8.63
CA TRP A 181 11.88 11.18 7.32
C TRP A 181 11.28 12.60 7.34
N GLN A 182 10.91 13.14 8.50
CA GLN A 182 10.48 14.54 8.61
C GLN A 182 11.66 15.53 8.80
N SER A 183 12.89 15.02 8.92
CA SER A 183 14.11 15.81 9.16
C SER A 183 14.70 16.39 7.88
N ARG A 184 15.37 17.54 8.02
CA ARG A 184 16.10 18.22 6.92
C ARG A 184 17.52 17.64 6.68
N GLY A 185 17.68 16.33 6.81
CA GLY A 185 18.98 15.66 6.78
C GLY A 185 18.88 14.18 6.40
N PRO A 186 20.03 13.48 6.31
CA PRO A 186 20.06 12.05 6.02
C PRO A 186 19.40 11.23 7.12
N LEU A 187 18.85 10.08 6.73
CA LEU A 187 18.13 9.18 7.63
C LEU A 187 19.09 8.49 8.62
N VAL A 188 18.65 8.34 9.87
CA VAL A 188 19.33 7.49 10.86
C VAL A 188 19.13 6.04 10.41
N GLY A 189 20.20 5.37 9.96
CA GLY A 189 20.09 4.02 9.38
C GLY A 189 19.60 4.02 7.92
N GLU A 190 20.07 4.98 7.12
CA GLU A 190 19.86 5.06 5.66
C GLU A 190 19.99 3.69 4.95
N ASP A 191 20.96 2.87 5.36
CA ASP A 191 21.23 1.52 4.85
C ASP A 191 20.07 0.52 5.02
N LEU A 192 19.18 0.73 5.99
CA LEU A 192 18.01 -0.12 6.23
C LEU A 192 16.82 0.25 5.34
N VAL A 193 16.83 1.42 4.69
CA VAL A 193 15.69 1.94 3.92
C VAL A 193 15.26 1.02 2.76
N PRO A 194 16.16 0.42 1.95
CA PRO A 194 15.77 -0.59 0.96
C PRO A 194 15.05 -1.80 1.59
N HIS A 195 15.46 -2.23 2.79
CA HIS A 195 14.85 -3.37 3.49
C HIS A 195 13.45 -3.03 4.04
N VAL A 196 13.26 -1.83 4.59
CA VAL A 196 11.96 -1.33 5.06
C VAL A 196 10.97 -1.18 3.90
N ILE A 197 11.41 -0.65 2.75
CA ILE A 197 10.57 -0.51 1.55
C ILE A 197 10.24 -1.89 0.95
N LYS A 198 11.22 -2.81 0.86
CA LYS A 198 10.98 -4.21 0.42
C LYS A 198 9.93 -4.90 1.29
N SER A 199 9.99 -4.68 2.59
CA SER A 199 9.05 -5.23 3.59
C SER A 199 7.63 -4.68 3.41
N ALA A 200 7.47 -3.37 3.17
CA ALA A 200 6.18 -2.76 2.87
C ALA A 200 5.60 -3.26 1.52
N MET A 201 6.44 -3.42 0.49
CA MET A 201 6.02 -3.99 -0.79
C MET A 201 5.69 -5.48 -0.71
N ALA A 202 6.32 -6.24 0.20
CA ALA A 202 5.94 -7.62 0.52
C ALA A 202 4.53 -7.67 1.14
N ARG A 203 4.24 -6.78 2.09
CA ARG A 203 2.88 -6.69 2.65
C ARG A 203 1.85 -6.25 1.62
N LEU A 204 2.20 -5.33 0.69
CA LEU A 204 1.33 -4.93 -0.41
C LEU A 204 1.03 -6.11 -1.33
N THR A 205 2.06 -6.87 -1.73
CA THR A 205 1.93 -8.05 -2.60
C THR A 205 0.99 -9.08 -1.98
N LEU A 206 1.14 -9.35 -0.68
CA LEU A 206 0.26 -10.25 0.07
C LEU A 206 -1.21 -9.78 0.08
N GLU A 207 -1.48 -8.48 0.05
CA GLU A 207 -2.84 -7.97 -0.09
C GLU A 207 -3.37 -8.15 -1.51
N ILE A 208 -2.55 -7.85 -2.52
CA ILE A 208 -2.91 -8.07 -3.92
C ILE A 208 -3.26 -9.54 -4.15
N ASP A 209 -2.48 -10.49 -3.62
CA ASP A 209 -2.82 -11.92 -3.70
C ASP A 209 -4.15 -12.24 -3.00
N ARG A 210 -4.42 -11.64 -1.84
CA ARG A 210 -5.71 -11.79 -1.13
C ARG A 210 -6.89 -11.21 -1.90
N GLU A 211 -6.72 -10.09 -2.61
CA GLU A 211 -7.78 -9.47 -3.41
C GLU A 211 -7.94 -10.13 -4.80
N VAL A 212 -6.85 -10.67 -5.35
CA VAL A 212 -6.83 -11.36 -6.64
C VAL A 212 -7.46 -12.75 -6.55
N SER A 213 -7.16 -13.49 -5.47
CA SER A 213 -7.43 -14.93 -5.34
C SER A 213 -8.20 -15.34 -4.07
N GLY A 214 -8.36 -14.44 -3.09
CA GLY A 214 -8.93 -14.75 -1.78
C GLY A 214 -10.36 -14.21 -1.55
N PRO A 215 -11.00 -14.56 -0.42
CA PRO A 215 -12.34 -14.10 -0.04
C PRO A 215 -12.31 -12.65 0.51
N MET A 216 -11.90 -11.70 -0.31
CA MET A 216 -11.84 -10.27 0.03
C MET A 216 -13.26 -9.67 0.12
N ILE A 217 -13.61 -9.11 1.28
CA ILE A 217 -14.88 -8.40 1.49
C ILE A 217 -14.95 -7.19 0.54
N PRO A 218 -16.03 -6.98 -0.23
CA PRO A 218 -16.12 -5.91 -1.24
C PRO A 218 -15.74 -4.51 -0.72
N ASN A 219 -16.14 -4.18 0.51
CA ASN A 219 -15.88 -2.89 1.14
C ASN A 219 -14.38 -2.60 1.41
N ARG A 220 -13.46 -3.54 1.15
CA ARG A 220 -12.02 -3.41 1.41
C ARG A 220 -11.15 -3.14 0.19
N ARG A 221 -11.66 -3.26 -1.04
CA ARG A 221 -10.88 -3.11 -2.29
C ARG A 221 -10.12 -1.77 -2.40
N ALA A 222 -10.76 -0.69 -1.96
CA ALA A 222 -10.16 0.64 -1.91
C ALA A 222 -8.87 0.73 -1.06
N PHE A 223 -8.69 -0.15 -0.06
CA PHE A 223 -7.55 -0.07 0.86
C PHE A 223 -6.24 -0.49 0.19
N THR A 224 -6.26 -1.47 -0.72
CA THR A 224 -5.05 -1.93 -1.43
C THR A 224 -4.46 -0.81 -2.28
N ASN A 225 -5.32 -0.06 -2.99
CA ASN A 225 -4.90 1.09 -3.80
C ASN A 225 -4.38 2.25 -2.93
N ARG A 226 -4.99 2.51 -1.76
CA ARG A 226 -4.45 3.51 -0.82
C ARG A 226 -3.10 3.09 -0.25
N TYR A 227 -2.94 1.85 0.21
CA TYR A 227 -1.67 1.37 0.76
C TYR A 227 -0.55 1.41 -0.28
N ALA A 228 -0.83 1.03 -1.54
CA ALA A 228 0.10 1.23 -2.65
C ALA A 228 0.45 2.72 -2.85
N GLY A 229 -0.56 3.61 -2.83
CA GLY A 229 -0.35 5.06 -2.92
C GLY A 229 0.56 5.59 -1.82
N GLU A 230 0.40 5.14 -0.58
CA GLU A 230 1.27 5.51 0.53
C GLU A 230 2.68 4.94 0.39
N VAL A 231 2.83 3.63 0.17
CA VAL A 231 4.14 2.98 0.03
C VAL A 231 4.95 3.63 -1.10
N PHE A 232 4.33 3.91 -2.25
CA PHE A 232 4.98 4.59 -3.37
C PHE A 232 5.23 6.09 -3.10
N GLY A 233 4.31 6.77 -2.39
CA GLY A 233 4.39 8.19 -2.07
C GLY A 233 5.52 8.52 -1.08
N TYR A 234 5.64 7.75 0.01
CA TYR A 234 6.77 7.85 0.94
C TYR A 234 8.07 7.45 0.26
N THR A 235 8.11 6.30 -0.43
CA THR A 235 9.31 5.81 -1.13
C THR A 235 9.89 6.83 -2.11
N SER A 236 9.05 7.45 -2.93
CA SER A 236 9.48 8.51 -3.84
C SER A 236 9.89 9.80 -3.12
N SER A 237 9.28 10.11 -1.97
CA SER A 237 9.63 11.29 -1.17
C SER A 237 11.02 11.18 -0.55
N LEU A 238 11.40 10.01 -0.01
CA LEU A 238 12.74 9.76 0.56
C LEU A 238 13.87 10.02 -0.46
N VAL A 239 13.62 9.64 -1.73
CA VAL A 239 14.55 9.88 -2.85
C VAL A 239 14.54 11.34 -3.28
N LEU A 240 13.35 11.93 -3.49
CA LEU A 240 13.20 13.29 -4.02
C LEU A 240 13.55 14.40 -3.04
N GLN A 241 13.63 14.11 -1.73
CA GLN A 241 14.09 15.02 -0.69
C GLN A 241 15.57 14.82 -0.34
N GLU A 242 16.31 14.00 -1.11
CA GLU A 242 17.74 13.69 -0.93
C GLU A 242 18.09 13.07 0.46
N GLN A 243 17.10 12.50 1.16
CA GLN A 243 17.26 11.88 2.48
C GLN A 243 18.03 10.54 2.44
N ILE A 244 18.17 9.98 1.23
CA ILE A 244 19.06 8.88 0.88
C ILE A 244 20.22 9.44 0.02
N PRO A 245 21.21 10.15 0.57
CA PRO A 245 22.30 10.74 -0.22
C PRO A 245 23.34 9.72 -0.72
N THR A 246 23.51 8.58 -0.04
CA THR A 246 24.64 7.67 -0.24
C THR A 246 24.50 6.82 -1.51
N SER A 247 25.47 6.88 -2.43
CA SER A 247 25.42 6.18 -3.72
C SER A 247 25.14 4.68 -3.55
N ASN A 248 25.88 4.00 -2.67
CA ASN A 248 25.70 2.57 -2.39
C ASN A 248 24.28 2.22 -1.92
N VAL A 249 23.59 3.14 -1.21
CA VAL A 249 22.20 2.92 -0.77
C VAL A 249 21.22 3.22 -1.90
N LYS A 250 21.47 4.23 -2.74
CA LYS A 250 20.70 4.45 -3.98
C LYS A 250 20.81 3.25 -4.93
N GLU A 251 22.00 2.66 -5.06
CA GLU A 251 22.27 1.45 -5.85
C GLU A 251 21.56 0.23 -5.25
N ALA A 252 21.66 0.02 -3.92
CA ALA A 252 20.92 -1.03 -3.23
C ALA A 252 19.39 -0.87 -3.34
N LEU A 253 18.89 0.37 -3.35
CA LEU A 253 17.48 0.68 -3.54
C LEU A 253 17.01 0.36 -4.98
N VAL A 254 17.80 0.71 -5.99
CA VAL A 254 17.54 0.31 -7.39
C VAL A 254 17.55 -1.21 -7.52
N GLN A 255 18.57 -1.89 -7.01
CA GLN A 255 18.66 -3.34 -7.05
C GLN A 255 17.45 -3.99 -6.34
N MET A 256 17.04 -3.46 -5.19
CA MET A 256 15.85 -3.91 -4.47
C MET A 256 14.56 -3.77 -5.30
N PHE A 257 14.35 -2.64 -6.00
CA PHE A 257 13.19 -2.49 -6.89
C PHE A 257 13.18 -3.49 -8.06
N MET A 258 14.36 -3.92 -8.52
CA MET A 258 14.49 -4.89 -9.61
C MET A 258 14.32 -6.34 -9.10
N ASP A 259 14.97 -6.69 -7.99
CA ASP A 259 14.88 -8.01 -7.34
C ASP A 259 13.48 -8.31 -6.77
N PHE A 260 12.73 -7.28 -6.39
CA PHE A 260 11.36 -7.40 -5.92
C PHE A 260 10.31 -7.23 -7.04
N ASP A 261 10.75 -6.92 -8.26
CA ASP A 261 9.91 -6.54 -9.40
C ASP A 261 8.81 -5.52 -9.06
N PHE A 262 9.23 -4.30 -8.72
CA PHE A 262 8.35 -3.15 -8.52
C PHE A 262 7.33 -2.97 -9.67
N HIS A 263 7.73 -3.27 -10.91
CA HIS A 263 6.89 -3.06 -12.08
C HIS A 263 5.78 -4.12 -12.21
N GLU A 264 6.04 -5.39 -11.85
CA GLU A 264 4.95 -6.36 -11.68
C GLU A 264 4.01 -5.93 -10.55
N VAL A 265 4.52 -5.58 -9.37
CA VAL A 265 3.70 -5.23 -8.19
C VAL A 265 2.81 -4.03 -8.49
N ALA A 266 3.38 -2.92 -8.97
CA ALA A 266 2.64 -1.69 -9.24
C ALA A 266 1.71 -1.85 -10.45
N GLY A 267 2.09 -2.67 -11.43
CA GLY A 267 1.22 -3.12 -12.51
C GLY A 267 0.02 -3.91 -12.00
N ARG A 268 0.21 -4.84 -11.07
CA ARG A 268 -0.86 -5.65 -10.47
C ARG A 268 -1.85 -4.81 -9.66
N VAL A 269 -1.41 -3.75 -8.99
CA VAL A 269 -2.32 -2.76 -8.35
C VAL A 269 -3.24 -2.12 -9.39
N LEU A 270 -2.70 -1.70 -10.54
CA LEU A 270 -3.52 -1.14 -11.65
C LEU A 270 -4.51 -2.18 -12.23
N MET A 271 -4.20 -3.47 -12.14
CA MET A 271 -5.09 -4.56 -12.55
C MET A 271 -6.21 -4.86 -11.54
N LEU A 272 -6.21 -4.26 -10.35
CA LEU A 272 -7.37 -4.27 -9.46
C LEU A 272 -8.47 -3.33 -9.97
N VAL A 273 -8.12 -2.25 -10.68
CA VAL A 273 -9.12 -1.32 -11.25
C VAL A 273 -10.06 -2.02 -12.24
N THR A 274 -9.59 -3.00 -13.01
CA THR A 274 -10.44 -3.76 -13.97
C THR A 274 -11.44 -4.72 -13.30
N ARG A 275 -11.39 -4.81 -11.96
CA ARG A 275 -12.33 -5.55 -11.10
C ARG A 275 -13.32 -4.63 -10.37
N GLU A 276 -13.16 -3.32 -10.48
CA GLU A 276 -14.11 -2.38 -9.86
C GLU A 276 -15.44 -2.36 -10.60
N THR A 277 -16.53 -2.34 -9.83
CA THR A 277 -17.91 -2.38 -10.35
C THR A 277 -18.85 -1.44 -9.60
N SER A 278 -18.30 -0.48 -8.84
CA SER A 278 -19.10 0.54 -8.17
C SER A 278 -19.50 1.66 -9.14
N ASN A 279 -20.72 2.18 -9.00
CA ASN A 279 -21.15 3.42 -9.65
C ASN A 279 -20.42 4.66 -9.09
N GLN A 280 -19.87 4.55 -7.88
CA GLN A 280 -19.01 5.54 -7.24
C GLN A 280 -17.76 4.80 -6.73
N PRO A 281 -16.73 4.65 -7.57
CA PRO A 281 -15.46 4.03 -7.18
C PRO A 281 -14.68 4.93 -6.20
N PRO A 282 -13.72 4.36 -5.44
CA PRO A 282 -12.74 5.18 -4.72
C PRO A 282 -11.91 6.02 -5.71
N SER A 283 -11.51 7.24 -5.31
CA SER A 283 -10.61 8.07 -6.13
C SER A 283 -9.25 7.37 -6.32
N PHE A 284 -8.70 7.54 -7.53
CA PHE A 284 -7.37 7.04 -7.90
C PHE A 284 -6.27 8.11 -7.77
N ASP A 285 -6.60 9.32 -7.30
CA ASP A 285 -5.72 10.50 -7.37
C ASP A 285 -4.49 10.43 -6.45
N GLU A 286 -4.65 9.85 -5.26
CA GLU A 286 -3.54 9.58 -4.32
C GLU A 286 -2.48 8.72 -5.02
N LEU A 287 -2.90 7.54 -5.51
CA LEU A 287 -2.03 6.57 -6.19
C LEU A 287 -1.49 7.10 -7.54
N ARG A 288 -2.30 7.80 -8.35
CA ARG A 288 -1.84 8.47 -9.59
C ARG A 288 -0.80 9.55 -9.32
N THR A 289 -0.86 10.22 -8.17
CA THR A 289 0.16 11.19 -7.75
C THR A 289 1.45 10.49 -7.33
N SER A 290 1.36 9.43 -6.53
CA SER A 290 2.51 8.62 -6.13
C SER A 290 3.20 7.94 -7.30
N PHE A 291 2.46 7.47 -8.31
CA PHE A 291 3.03 6.96 -9.57
C PHE A 291 3.89 8.03 -10.30
N ARG A 292 3.38 9.27 -10.37
CA ARG A 292 4.11 10.41 -10.96
C ARG A 292 5.35 10.79 -10.15
N GLN A 293 5.29 10.66 -8.82
CA GLN A 293 6.46 10.89 -7.95
C GLN A 293 7.48 9.76 -8.08
N MET A 294 7.07 8.49 -8.17
CA MET A 294 7.96 7.36 -8.39
C MET A 294 8.75 7.46 -9.70
N ASN A 295 8.16 7.93 -10.81
CA ASN A 295 8.93 8.17 -12.04
C ASN A 295 10.02 9.24 -11.84
N LYS A 296 9.70 10.34 -11.16
CA LYS A 296 10.70 11.36 -10.81
C LYS A 296 11.80 10.79 -9.90
N ALA A 297 11.46 9.90 -8.97
CA ALA A 297 12.42 9.23 -8.10
C ALA A 297 13.34 8.29 -8.91
N PHE A 298 12.79 7.48 -9.84
CA PHE A 298 13.60 6.66 -10.74
C PHE A 298 14.54 7.50 -11.62
N ALA A 299 14.12 8.69 -12.06
CA ALA A 299 14.97 9.63 -12.80
C ALA A 299 16.07 10.30 -11.94
N ALA A 300 15.99 10.19 -10.60
CA ALA A 300 17.00 10.68 -9.65
C ALA A 300 17.88 9.55 -9.05
N LEU A 301 17.63 8.30 -9.45
CA LEU A 301 18.37 7.10 -9.05
C LEU A 301 19.30 6.61 -10.18
N PRO A 302 20.27 5.74 -9.88
CA PRO A 302 21.06 5.04 -10.90
C PRO A 302 20.18 4.32 -11.94
N SER A 303 20.52 4.47 -13.23
CA SER A 303 19.81 3.80 -14.32
C SER A 303 19.88 2.27 -14.21
N PRO A 304 18.76 1.53 -14.36
CA PRO A 304 18.78 0.08 -14.44
C PRO A 304 19.60 -0.44 -15.64
N SER A 305 20.09 -1.68 -15.53
CA SER A 305 20.82 -2.36 -16.59
C SER A 305 19.96 -2.59 -17.85
N SER A 306 20.59 -2.81 -19.00
CA SER A 306 19.88 -3.11 -20.26
C SER A 306 18.97 -4.35 -20.16
N GLU A 307 19.32 -5.32 -19.33
CA GLU A 307 18.53 -6.53 -19.07
C GLU A 307 17.32 -6.21 -18.17
N GLN A 308 17.53 -5.43 -17.11
CA GLN A 308 16.45 -4.94 -16.25
C GLN A 308 15.45 -4.08 -17.05
N LEU A 309 15.93 -3.19 -17.92
CA LEU A 309 15.09 -2.41 -18.83
C LEU A 309 14.30 -3.28 -19.82
N ALA A 310 14.86 -4.41 -20.27
CA ALA A 310 14.14 -5.36 -21.13
C ALA A 310 13.04 -6.10 -20.36
N SER A 311 13.28 -6.50 -19.10
CA SER A 311 12.24 -7.07 -18.23
C SER A 311 11.11 -6.07 -17.99
N ILE A 312 11.45 -4.84 -17.62
CA ILE A 312 10.48 -3.74 -17.43
C ILE A 312 9.66 -3.55 -18.70
N ALA A 313 10.27 -3.52 -19.90
CA ALA A 313 9.54 -3.36 -21.16
C ALA A 313 8.52 -4.49 -21.44
N ILE A 314 8.80 -5.72 -20.99
CA ILE A 314 7.88 -6.86 -21.12
C ILE A 314 6.69 -6.71 -20.16
N LEU A 315 6.95 -6.35 -18.89
CA LEU A 315 5.92 -6.08 -17.88
C LEU A 315 5.05 -4.89 -18.27
N TRP A 316 5.70 -3.83 -18.78
CA TRP A 316 5.09 -2.64 -19.34
C TRP A 316 3.97 -2.97 -20.31
N ARG A 317 4.32 -3.83 -21.26
CA ARG A 317 3.45 -4.33 -22.30
C ARG A 317 2.31 -5.15 -21.70
N LYS A 318 2.61 -6.18 -20.88
CA LYS A 318 1.59 -7.06 -20.27
C LYS A 318 0.45 -6.26 -19.62
N VAL A 319 0.79 -5.29 -18.78
CA VAL A 319 -0.19 -4.47 -18.03
C VAL A 319 -0.95 -3.52 -18.96
N PHE A 320 -0.25 -2.81 -19.86
CA PHE A 320 -0.88 -1.88 -20.79
C PHE A 320 -1.90 -2.57 -21.71
N LEU A 321 -1.54 -3.74 -22.28
CA LEU A 321 -2.43 -4.50 -23.16
C LEU A 321 -3.65 -5.09 -22.42
N ASN A 322 -3.51 -5.39 -21.13
CA ASN A 322 -4.63 -5.85 -20.31
C ASN A 322 -5.60 -4.69 -19.99
N LEU A 323 -5.09 -3.53 -19.55
CA LEU A 323 -5.89 -2.32 -19.36
C LEU A 323 -6.64 -1.94 -20.66
N MET A 324 -5.94 -1.92 -21.80
CA MET A 324 -6.52 -1.62 -23.11
C MET A 324 -7.64 -2.58 -23.51
N TYR A 325 -7.43 -3.89 -23.32
CA TYR A 325 -8.46 -4.90 -23.54
C TYR A 325 -9.71 -4.62 -22.71
N HIS A 326 -9.54 -4.30 -21.42
CA HIS A 326 -10.66 -3.97 -20.54
C HIS A 326 -11.36 -2.65 -20.90
N GLN A 327 -10.62 -1.64 -21.40
CA GLN A 327 -11.18 -0.35 -21.81
C GLN A 327 -12.09 -0.51 -23.05
N GLN A 328 -11.64 -1.29 -24.03
CA GLN A 328 -12.37 -1.49 -25.29
C GLN A 328 -13.49 -2.54 -25.18
N SER A 329 -13.32 -3.56 -24.35
CA SER A 329 -14.32 -4.62 -24.13
C SER A 329 -15.67 -4.07 -23.66
N SER A 330 -16.74 -4.58 -24.25
CA SER A 330 -18.14 -4.35 -23.82
C SER A 330 -18.58 -5.27 -22.68
N LEU A 331 -17.72 -6.20 -22.26
CA LEU A 331 -18.00 -7.16 -21.18
C LEU A 331 -17.49 -6.68 -19.81
N THR A 332 -16.59 -5.69 -19.80
CA THR A 332 -16.05 -5.09 -18.57
C THR A 332 -17.14 -4.22 -17.89
N ARG A 333 -17.42 -4.47 -16.60
CA ARG A 333 -18.38 -3.66 -15.81
C ARG A 333 -17.77 -2.41 -15.17
N THR A 334 -16.46 -2.27 -15.22
CA THR A 334 -15.71 -1.11 -14.71
C THR A 334 -15.98 0.16 -15.53
N PRO A 335 -16.17 1.32 -14.89
CA PRO A 335 -16.24 2.59 -15.59
C PRO A 335 -15.00 2.85 -16.45
N ARG A 336 -15.19 3.12 -17.76
CA ARG A 336 -14.09 3.35 -18.71
C ARG A 336 -13.16 4.50 -18.32
N GLY A 337 -13.64 5.47 -17.54
CA GLY A 337 -12.84 6.55 -16.97
C GLY A 337 -11.69 6.03 -16.09
N LEU A 338 -11.99 5.15 -15.12
CA LEU A 338 -10.98 4.52 -14.26
C LEU A 338 -9.91 3.77 -15.04
N ILE A 339 -10.31 3.08 -16.12
CA ILE A 339 -9.37 2.33 -16.95
C ILE A 339 -8.46 3.31 -17.72
N GLY A 340 -9.01 4.44 -18.18
CA GLY A 340 -8.22 5.54 -18.73
C GLY A 340 -7.25 6.15 -17.71
N GLU A 341 -7.71 6.48 -16.51
CA GLU A 341 -6.87 6.99 -15.42
C GLU A 341 -5.77 6.00 -15.01
N ALA A 342 -6.05 4.70 -15.00
CA ALA A 342 -5.05 3.65 -14.78
C ALA A 342 -4.05 3.54 -15.95
N MET A 343 -4.49 3.72 -17.21
CA MET A 343 -3.58 3.77 -18.36
C MET A 343 -2.71 5.03 -18.36
N GLU A 344 -3.23 6.18 -17.93
CA GLU A 344 -2.44 7.40 -17.70
C GLU A 344 -1.42 7.21 -16.57
N ALA A 345 -1.87 6.68 -15.43
CA ALA A 345 -1.02 6.39 -14.27
C ALA A 345 0.07 5.36 -14.60
N TRP A 346 -0.24 4.40 -15.49
CA TRP A 346 0.76 3.53 -16.09
C TRP A 346 1.71 4.35 -16.96
N ASP A 347 1.30 5.00 -18.07
CA ASP A 347 2.27 5.71 -18.95
C ASP A 347 3.14 6.76 -18.20
N MET A 348 2.64 7.33 -17.09
CA MET A 348 3.41 8.17 -16.18
C MET A 348 4.60 7.50 -15.49
N LEU A 349 4.64 6.17 -15.34
CA LEU A 349 5.77 5.40 -14.79
C LEU A 349 6.79 4.95 -15.84
N ARG A 350 6.51 5.12 -17.14
CA ARG A 350 7.28 4.46 -18.22
C ARG A 350 8.73 4.99 -18.26
N PRO A 351 9.76 4.12 -18.15
CA PRO A 351 11.14 4.54 -18.37
C PRO A 351 11.30 5.13 -19.78
N PRO A 352 12.00 6.26 -19.99
CA PRO A 352 12.09 6.91 -21.30
C PRO A 352 12.68 6.02 -22.42
N SER A 353 13.53 5.05 -22.07
CA SER A 353 14.08 4.02 -22.95
C SER A 353 13.05 2.99 -23.43
N VAL A 354 11.98 2.77 -22.66
CA VAL A 354 10.85 1.91 -23.02
C VAL A 354 9.94 2.67 -23.97
N LYS A 355 10.04 2.35 -25.26
CA LYS A 355 9.05 2.78 -26.26
C LYS A 355 7.65 2.36 -25.81
N ARG A 356 6.64 3.20 -26.05
CA ARG A 356 5.24 2.74 -25.93
C ARG A 356 5.07 1.48 -26.81
N PRO A 357 4.24 0.50 -26.39
CA PRO A 357 3.79 -0.53 -27.32
C PRO A 357 3.18 0.15 -28.55
N PRO A 358 3.28 -0.45 -29.74
CA PRO A 358 2.74 0.14 -30.97
C PRO A 358 1.25 0.42 -30.81
N ASP A 359 0.78 1.50 -31.46
CA ASP A 359 -0.63 1.85 -31.49
C ASP A 359 -1.48 0.67 -31.91
N LEU A 360 -2.68 0.58 -31.33
CA LEU A 360 -3.53 -0.60 -31.45
C LEU A 360 -3.85 -0.90 -32.90
N PHE A 361 -3.49 -2.10 -33.34
CA PHE A 361 -4.08 -2.65 -34.55
C PHE A 361 -5.54 -3.02 -34.26
N GLU A 362 -6.48 -2.08 -34.44
CA GLU A 362 -7.91 -2.40 -34.49
C GLU A 362 -8.30 -2.83 -35.91
N CYS A 363 -8.80 -4.06 -36.03
CA CYS A 363 -9.30 -4.59 -37.29
C CYS A 363 -10.62 -3.91 -37.65
N MET A 364 -10.65 -3.27 -38.81
CA MET A 364 -11.83 -2.56 -39.32
C MET A 364 -12.98 -3.48 -39.78
N ASN A 365 -12.93 -4.78 -39.46
CA ASN A 365 -14.07 -5.68 -39.55
C ASN A 365 -14.82 -5.66 -38.19
N PRO A 366 -16.07 -5.16 -38.12
CA PRO A 366 -16.81 -5.01 -36.86
C PRO A 366 -17.20 -6.35 -36.21
N ARG A 367 -17.06 -7.48 -36.92
CA ARG A 367 -17.33 -8.85 -36.45
C ARG A 367 -16.05 -9.66 -36.20
N CYS A 368 -14.88 -9.02 -36.19
CA CYS A 368 -13.62 -9.72 -35.90
C CYS A 368 -13.55 -10.17 -34.43
N ALA A 369 -13.41 -11.48 -34.20
CA ALA A 369 -13.32 -12.06 -32.85
C ALA A 369 -12.04 -11.64 -32.10
N ILE A 370 -10.97 -11.29 -32.83
CA ILE A 370 -9.74 -10.69 -32.31
C ILE A 370 -9.65 -9.29 -32.92
N ARG A 371 -10.59 -8.42 -32.53
CA ARG A 371 -10.72 -7.07 -33.10
C ARG A 371 -9.49 -6.20 -32.84
N VAL A 372 -8.70 -6.52 -31.82
CA VAL A 372 -7.43 -5.86 -31.50
C VAL A 372 -6.33 -6.92 -31.53
N ILE A 373 -5.35 -6.79 -32.44
CA ILE A 373 -4.18 -7.68 -32.47
C ILE A 373 -3.04 -7.08 -31.65
N TYR A 374 -2.41 -7.95 -30.86
CA TYR A 374 -1.23 -7.64 -30.07
C TYR A 374 0.01 -8.35 -30.62
N MET A 375 1.08 -7.58 -30.77
CA MET A 375 2.42 -7.95 -31.29
C MET A 375 2.52 -8.01 -32.82
N GLY A 376 3.62 -7.43 -33.33
CA GLY A 376 3.88 -7.24 -34.76
C GLY A 376 3.12 -6.05 -35.37
N SER A 377 3.57 -5.62 -36.55
CA SER A 377 2.62 -5.31 -37.63
C SER A 377 1.85 -6.61 -37.93
N PRO A 378 0.55 -6.57 -38.27
CA PRO A 378 -0.18 -7.78 -38.66
C PRO A 378 0.50 -8.48 -39.85
N GLU A 379 0.33 -9.80 -39.95
CA GLU A 379 0.98 -10.65 -40.96
C GLU A 379 0.75 -10.17 -42.40
N ALA A 380 -0.36 -9.46 -42.64
CA ALA A 380 -0.48 -8.52 -43.74
C ALA A 380 -1.20 -7.25 -43.26
N CYS A 381 -0.53 -6.10 -43.29
CA CYS A 381 -1.14 -4.80 -43.04
C CYS A 381 -1.85 -4.32 -44.32
N ILE A 382 -2.96 -4.98 -44.67
CA ILE A 382 -3.66 -4.69 -45.93
C ILE A 382 -4.51 -3.43 -45.76
N LEU A 383 -4.07 -2.39 -46.47
CA LEU A 383 -4.80 -1.13 -46.63
C LEU A 383 -5.85 -1.27 -47.74
N CYS A 384 -6.88 -0.41 -47.70
CA CYS A 384 -7.73 -0.17 -48.87
C CYS A 384 -6.94 0.61 -49.94
N GLU A 385 -6.86 0.06 -51.15
CA GLU A 385 -6.03 0.58 -52.27
C GLU A 385 -6.41 2.00 -52.74
N GLU A 386 -7.61 2.50 -52.41
CA GLU A 386 -8.07 3.84 -52.81
C GLU A 386 -8.11 4.88 -51.68
N CYS A 387 -8.21 4.47 -50.41
CA CYS A 387 -8.34 5.42 -49.30
C CYS A 387 -7.25 5.35 -48.23
N GLU A 388 -6.42 4.30 -48.23
CA GLU A 388 -5.31 4.03 -47.28
C GLU A 388 -5.67 4.05 -45.77
N LYS A 389 -6.94 4.30 -45.43
CA LYS A 389 -7.42 4.54 -44.05
C LYS A 389 -7.94 3.29 -43.33
N MET A 390 -8.31 2.24 -44.06
CA MET A 390 -8.89 1.02 -43.50
C MET A 390 -7.88 -0.12 -43.45
N THR A 391 -7.66 -0.64 -42.25
CA THR A 391 -6.70 -1.69 -41.91
C THR A 391 -7.39 -2.99 -41.48
N TYR A 392 -6.95 -4.13 -42.02
CA TYR A 392 -7.49 -5.46 -41.68
C TYR A 392 -6.43 -6.39 -41.06
N CYS A 393 -6.82 -7.16 -40.05
CA CYS A 393 -5.87 -8.02 -39.31
C CYS A 393 -5.43 -9.27 -40.08
N SER A 394 -6.19 -9.62 -41.12
CA SER A 394 -5.92 -10.75 -42.01
C SER A 394 -6.73 -10.58 -43.30
N PRO A 395 -6.31 -11.20 -44.43
CA PRO A 395 -7.11 -11.25 -45.66
C PRO A 395 -8.51 -11.83 -45.44
N ARG A 396 -8.65 -12.77 -44.49
CA ARG A 396 -9.93 -13.38 -44.13
C ARG A 396 -10.88 -12.36 -43.48
N CYS A 397 -10.38 -11.52 -42.57
CA CYS A 397 -11.20 -10.48 -41.94
C CYS A 397 -11.56 -9.36 -42.92
N GLN A 398 -10.69 -9.04 -43.87
CA GLN A 398 -11.01 -8.17 -45.01
C GLN A 398 -12.16 -8.77 -45.84
N GLN A 399 -11.98 -9.98 -46.38
CA GLN A 399 -12.98 -10.69 -47.19
C GLN A 399 -14.35 -10.82 -46.48
N ILE A 400 -14.35 -11.19 -45.20
CA ILE A 400 -15.60 -11.29 -44.42
C ILE A 400 -16.28 -9.93 -44.33
N HIS A 401 -15.56 -8.83 -44.07
CA HIS A 401 -16.18 -7.50 -44.02
C HIS A 401 -16.75 -7.10 -45.39
N TRP A 402 -15.96 -7.29 -46.44
CA TRP A 402 -16.30 -6.95 -47.82
C TRP A 402 -17.50 -7.73 -48.36
N SER A 403 -17.73 -8.95 -47.85
CA SER A 403 -18.84 -9.83 -48.24
C SER A 403 -20.21 -9.50 -47.63
N LEU A 404 -20.29 -8.54 -46.69
CA LEU A 404 -21.51 -8.29 -45.91
C LEU A 404 -22.45 -7.23 -46.50
N ASP A 405 -22.01 -6.48 -47.51
CA ASP A 405 -22.80 -5.44 -48.22
C ASP A 405 -23.50 -4.42 -47.31
N THR A 406 -22.90 -4.15 -46.14
CA THR A 406 -23.31 -3.10 -45.20
C THR A 406 -22.67 -1.76 -45.55
N SER A 407 -23.25 -0.63 -45.11
CA SER A 407 -22.77 0.72 -45.46
C SER A 407 -21.40 1.09 -44.88
N ASP A 408 -20.87 0.31 -43.93
CA ASP A 408 -19.51 0.39 -43.39
C ASP A 408 -18.52 -0.54 -44.13
N ALA A 409 -19.01 -1.52 -44.89
CA ALA A 409 -18.20 -2.46 -45.66
C ALA A 409 -17.52 -1.76 -46.85
N HIS A 410 -16.25 -1.40 -46.66
CA HIS A 410 -15.40 -0.98 -47.77
C HIS A 410 -15.22 -2.14 -48.74
N ARG A 411 -15.20 -1.87 -50.04
CA ARG A 411 -14.86 -2.86 -51.08
C ARG A 411 -13.46 -2.55 -51.63
N LEU A 412 -13.02 -3.33 -52.62
CA LEU A 412 -11.76 -3.14 -53.38
C LEU A 412 -11.65 -1.74 -54.02
N LYS A 413 -12.81 -1.10 -54.24
CA LYS A 413 -12.96 0.35 -54.42
C LYS A 413 -13.91 0.87 -53.36
N CYS A 414 -13.60 1.98 -52.71
CA CYS A 414 -14.54 2.69 -51.85
C CYS A 414 -15.21 3.79 -52.66
N HIS A 415 -16.54 3.87 -52.61
CA HIS A 415 -17.23 4.99 -53.27
C HIS A 415 -16.76 6.30 -52.63
N GLN A 416 -16.21 7.19 -53.45
CA GLN A 416 -16.00 8.59 -53.10
C GLN A 416 -17.33 9.30 -53.33
N ASP A 417 -17.95 9.73 -52.23
CA ASP A 417 -19.00 10.77 -52.20
C ASP A 417 -18.32 12.17 -52.12
#